data_AF-A0A139P9E8-F1
#
_entry.id   AF-A0A139P9E8-F1
#
_cell.length_a   1.000
_cell.length_b   1.000
_cell.length_c   1.000
_cell.angle_alpha   90.00
_cell.angle_beta   90.00
_cell.angle_gamma   90.00
#
_symmetry.space_group_name_H-M   'P 1'
#
loop_
_entity.id
_entity.type
_entity.pdbx_description
1 polymer ?
#
loop_
_entity_poly.entity_id
_entity_poly.type
_entity_poly.pdbx_seq_one_letter_code
_entity_poly.pdbx_strand_id
1 'polypeptide(L)'
;MPESLRGESSYYQGIFTDYLQNFSSESVDVTSQKHYLPQVTLAFTEIGQERFLYNDGYKTTRQYLKDPIIVVLTPQATGTGPVAGMLWGTTANNGLKLDSYQDSITALKEQDLYHKVSYLVKSQLFFAKVLNDKRMEFYSLLIGTILTLSTAILLFDSMNLLYFEQFRREIMIKRLSGMTIHELHGKYLLAQGGILLLGLILSSLLTGDGLMSALVVALFTINALSILVRQDKKEEAGSMAVLKGK
;
A
#
# COMPACT_ATOMS: atom_id res chain seq x y z
N MET A 1 12.08 -17.17 9.94
CA MET A 1 12.94 -17.74 11.00
C MET A 1 13.48 -19.08 10.54
N PRO A 2 14.65 -19.53 11.03
CA PRO A 2 15.14 -20.90 10.83
C PRO A 2 14.14 -21.94 11.32
N GLU A 3 14.07 -23.07 10.62
CA GLU A 3 13.13 -24.16 10.91
C GLU A 3 13.33 -24.76 12.32
N SER A 4 14.58 -24.82 12.78
CA SER A 4 14.95 -25.29 14.12
C SER A 4 14.30 -24.49 15.26
N LEU A 5 13.94 -23.23 15.00
CA LEU A 5 13.31 -22.34 15.98
C LEU A 5 11.78 -22.35 15.90
N ARG A 6 11.18 -23.17 15.04
CA ARG A 6 9.72 -23.28 14.91
C ARG A 6 9.05 -23.68 16.22
N GLY A 7 9.68 -24.54 17.02
CA GLY A 7 9.19 -24.92 18.34
C GLY A 7 9.16 -23.77 19.36
N GLU A 8 9.97 -22.73 19.14
CA GLU A 8 10.10 -21.56 20.02
C GLU A 8 9.43 -20.31 19.43
N SER A 9 8.56 -20.48 18.43
CA SER A 9 7.92 -19.37 17.71
C SER A 9 7.28 -18.34 18.65
N SER A 10 6.53 -18.78 19.64
CA SER A 10 5.85 -17.89 20.59
C SER A 10 6.81 -17.08 21.45
N TYR A 11 7.97 -17.65 21.80
CA TYR A 11 9.01 -16.96 22.56
C TYR A 11 9.62 -15.82 21.75
N TYR A 12 10.03 -16.10 20.52
CA TYR A 12 10.62 -15.08 19.64
C TYR A 12 9.60 -14.02 19.19
N GLN A 13 8.34 -14.42 18.96
CA GLN A 13 7.26 -13.48 18.70
C GLN A 13 7.06 -12.53 19.88
N GLY A 14 7.10 -13.05 21.11
CA GLY A 14 7.03 -12.27 22.33
C GLY A 14 8.15 -11.25 22.43
N ILE A 15 9.41 -11.69 22.32
CA ILE A 15 10.59 -10.79 22.36
C ILE A 15 10.46 -9.68 21.33
N PHE A 16 10.08 -10.01 20.10
CA PHE A 16 9.99 -9.02 19.04
C PHE A 16 8.81 -8.05 19.25
N THR A 17 7.70 -8.57 19.78
CA THR A 17 6.54 -7.75 20.16
C THR A 17 6.91 -6.77 21.26
N ASP A 18 7.62 -7.22 22.29
CA ASP A 18 8.05 -6.39 23.42
C ASP A 18 9.07 -5.33 22.97
N TYR A 19 10.03 -5.73 22.13
CA TYR A 19 10.98 -4.82 21.52
C TYR A 19 10.27 -3.73 20.69
N LEU A 20 9.34 -4.11 19.82
CA LEU A 20 8.57 -3.15 19.01
C LEU A 20 7.64 -2.28 19.87
N GLN A 21 7.07 -2.84 20.94
CA GLN A 21 6.24 -2.09 21.87
C GLN A 21 7.03 -1.00 22.61
N ASN A 22 8.31 -1.20 22.91
CA ASN A 22 9.13 -0.17 23.53
C ASN A 22 9.32 1.08 22.63
N PHE A 23 9.22 0.94 21.30
CA PHE A 23 9.20 2.09 20.38
C PHE A 23 7.85 2.81 20.31
N SER A 24 6.79 2.17 20.82
CA SER A 24 5.45 2.76 20.88
C SER A 24 5.20 3.54 22.17
N SER A 25 6.06 3.38 23.19
CA SER A 25 5.96 4.04 24.48
C SER A 25 6.27 5.53 24.38
N GLU A 26 5.46 6.36 25.05
CA GLU A 26 5.66 7.81 25.13
C GLU A 26 6.92 8.19 25.94
N SER A 27 7.32 7.33 26.87
CA SER A 27 8.50 7.48 27.73
C SER A 27 9.16 6.13 28.02
N VAL A 28 10.32 6.17 28.68
CA VAL A 28 11.13 4.98 29.04
C VAL A 28 10.53 4.22 30.24
N ASP A 29 9.49 4.77 30.86
CA ASP A 29 8.77 4.10 31.94
C ASP A 29 7.98 2.90 31.39
N VAL A 30 8.08 1.76 32.07
CA VAL A 30 7.38 0.51 31.69
C VAL A 30 5.85 0.70 31.70
N THR A 31 5.37 1.67 32.47
CA THR A 31 3.94 2.02 32.60
C THR A 31 3.47 3.10 31.62
N SER A 32 4.36 3.58 30.74
CA SER A 32 4.07 4.67 29.81
C SER A 32 2.97 4.36 28.81
N GLN A 33 2.21 5.39 28.41
CA GLN A 33 1.15 5.25 27.41
C GLN A 33 1.76 4.80 26.07
N LYS A 34 1.18 3.75 25.49
CA LYS A 34 1.60 3.22 24.19
C LYS A 34 0.75 3.83 23.08
N HIS A 35 1.39 4.39 22.06
CA HIS A 35 0.70 5.03 20.93
C HIS A 35 0.11 4.04 19.93
N TYR A 36 0.61 2.81 19.88
CA TYR A 36 0.11 1.72 19.04
C TYR A 36 0.57 0.37 19.60
N LEU A 37 -0.21 -0.69 19.35
CA LEU A 37 0.18 -2.06 19.70
C LEU A 37 0.63 -2.77 18.42
N PRO A 38 1.91 -3.13 18.29
CA PRO A 38 2.40 -3.85 17.12
C PRO A 38 1.79 -5.26 17.10
N GLN A 39 1.23 -5.65 15.97
CA GLN A 39 0.90 -7.04 15.69
C GLN A 39 2.07 -7.69 14.97
N VAL A 40 2.74 -8.61 15.64
CA VAL A 40 3.81 -9.40 15.05
C VAL A 40 3.21 -10.71 14.56
N THR A 41 3.41 -11.05 13.29
CA THR A 41 3.04 -12.35 12.73
C THR A 41 4.30 -13.07 12.29
N LEU A 42 4.40 -14.35 12.64
CA LEU A 42 5.47 -15.21 12.18
C LEU A 42 5.01 -16.04 10.99
N ALA A 43 5.83 -16.04 9.94
CA ALA A 43 5.65 -16.90 8.79
C ALA A 43 6.89 -17.77 8.62
N PHE A 44 6.65 -19.06 8.38
CA PHE A 44 7.66 -20.03 7.98
C PHE A 44 7.49 -20.33 6.49
N THR A 45 8.60 -20.63 5.81
CA THR A 45 8.53 -21.04 4.41
C THR A 45 8.02 -22.48 4.35
N GLU A 46 7.15 -22.77 3.38
CA GLU A 46 6.51 -24.08 3.26
C GLU A 46 7.51 -25.20 2.91
N ILE A 47 8.65 -24.86 2.30
CA ILE A 47 9.58 -25.84 1.67
C ILE A 47 11.02 -25.69 2.19
N GLY A 48 11.23 -25.11 3.38
CA GLY A 48 12.57 -24.96 3.97
C GLY A 48 13.54 -24.09 3.15
N GLN A 49 13.03 -23.35 2.15
CA GLN A 49 13.81 -22.46 1.31
C GLN A 49 14.28 -21.26 2.14
N GLU A 50 15.57 -20.92 2.00
CA GLU A 50 16.10 -19.66 2.54
C GLU A 50 15.47 -18.50 1.78
N ARG A 51 14.72 -17.63 2.47
CA ARG A 51 14.21 -16.39 1.90
C ARG A 51 15.00 -15.20 2.41
N PHE A 52 15.47 -14.38 1.49
CA PHE A 52 16.02 -13.06 1.77
C PHE A 52 14.85 -12.06 1.82
N LEU A 53 14.68 -11.34 2.92
CA LEU A 53 13.71 -10.25 3.02
C LEU A 53 14.27 -9.03 2.30
N TYR A 54 13.66 -8.67 1.16
CA TYR A 54 13.98 -7.44 0.45
C TYR A 54 13.27 -6.28 1.14
N ASN A 55 14.04 -5.35 1.71
CA ASN A 55 13.54 -4.17 2.40
C ASN A 55 13.60 -3.00 1.40
N ASP A 56 12.47 -2.62 0.79
CA ASP A 56 12.45 -1.60 -0.29
C ASP A 56 12.21 -0.16 0.21
N GLY A 57 12.50 0.11 1.47
CA GLY A 57 12.49 1.47 2.02
C GLY A 57 13.71 2.28 1.58
N TYR A 58 13.45 3.36 0.83
CA TYR A 58 14.29 4.41 0.20
C TYR A 58 15.56 4.92 0.94
N LYS A 59 15.97 4.39 2.10
CA LYS A 59 17.17 4.80 2.87
C LYS A 59 17.89 3.66 3.62
N THR A 60 18.03 2.46 3.04
CA THR A 60 18.70 1.32 3.73
C THR A 60 19.74 0.60 2.86
N THR A 61 20.64 1.33 2.21
CA THR A 61 21.83 0.79 1.50
C THR A 61 22.89 0.14 2.42
N ARG A 62 22.50 -0.44 3.56
CA ARG A 62 23.38 -1.30 4.36
C ARG A 62 22.83 -2.72 4.36
N GLN A 63 23.53 -3.60 3.63
CA GLN A 63 23.34 -5.04 3.69
C GLN A 63 23.74 -5.55 5.08
N TYR A 64 22.93 -6.43 5.67
CA TYR A 64 23.30 -7.16 6.86
C TYR A 64 23.78 -8.56 6.45
N LEU A 65 25.00 -8.92 6.88
CA LEU A 65 25.62 -10.22 6.65
C LEU A 65 24.83 -11.33 7.37
N LYS A 66 24.82 -12.53 6.76
CA LYS A 66 24.10 -13.73 7.23
C LYS A 66 24.55 -14.17 8.63
N ASP A 67 25.82 -13.90 8.96
CA ASP A 67 26.39 -14.02 10.30
C ASP A 67 26.72 -12.61 10.82
N PRO A 68 26.08 -12.12 11.90
CA PRO A 68 26.39 -10.80 12.43
C PRO A 68 27.78 -10.81 13.07
N ILE A 69 28.78 -10.32 12.34
CA ILE A 69 30.06 -9.99 12.95
C ILE A 69 29.87 -8.66 13.69
N ILE A 70 29.73 -8.74 15.01
CA ILE A 70 29.76 -7.55 15.87
C ILE A 70 31.23 -7.14 15.99
N VAL A 71 31.67 -6.23 15.13
CA VAL A 71 32.97 -5.58 15.28
C VAL A 71 32.80 -4.42 16.26
N VAL A 72 33.14 -4.65 17.53
CA VAL A 72 33.21 -3.59 18.54
C VAL A 72 34.50 -2.81 18.30
N LEU A 73 34.41 -1.74 17.52
CA LEU A 73 35.53 -0.82 17.30
C LEU A 73 35.50 0.25 18.40
N THR A 74 36.59 0.35 19.17
CA THR A 74 36.83 1.51 20.03
C THR A 74 37.90 2.40 19.38
N PRO A 75 37.87 3.73 19.60
CA PRO A 75 38.92 4.60 19.08
C PRO A 75 40.34 4.15 19.49
N GLN A 76 40.47 3.53 20.66
CA GLN A 76 41.72 2.93 21.13
C GLN A 76 42.13 1.68 20.33
N ALA A 77 41.19 0.83 19.91
CA ALA A 77 41.48 -0.39 19.15
C ALA A 77 41.95 -0.11 17.71
N THR A 78 41.62 1.05 17.15
CA THR A 78 41.99 1.45 15.77
C THR A 78 43.31 2.23 15.68
N GLY A 79 43.91 2.59 16.82
CA GLY A 79 45.13 3.42 16.87
C GLY A 79 44.91 4.90 16.53
N THR A 80 46.00 5.67 16.51
CA THR A 80 46.01 7.15 16.33
C THR A 80 46.46 7.61 14.94
N GLY A 81 46.63 6.69 13.99
CA GLY A 81 47.13 7.01 12.66
C GLY A 81 46.12 7.70 11.72
N PRO A 82 46.58 8.25 10.59
CA PRO A 82 45.71 8.95 9.62
C PRO A 82 44.55 8.09 9.09
N VAL A 83 44.77 6.78 8.96
CA VAL A 83 43.75 5.80 8.51
C VAL A 83 42.64 5.65 9.56
N ALA A 84 42.98 5.65 10.85
CA ALA A 84 42.00 5.63 11.93
C ALA A 84 41.19 6.93 11.97
N GLY A 85 41.85 8.08 11.77
CA GLY A 85 41.19 9.38 11.64
C GLY A 85 40.19 9.41 10.47
N MET A 86 40.53 8.82 9.33
CA MET A 86 39.63 8.73 8.16
C MET A 86 38.46 7.78 8.41
N LEU A 87 38.69 6.62 9.03
CA LEU A 87 37.65 5.66 9.38
C LEU A 87 36.62 6.29 10.34
N TRP A 88 37.08 6.92 11.42
CA TRP A 88 36.20 7.58 12.39
C TRP A 88 35.55 8.83 11.82
N GLY A 89 36.28 9.63 11.05
CA GLY A 89 35.75 10.82 10.38
C GLY A 89 34.62 10.50 9.39
N THR A 90 34.66 9.35 8.73
CA THR A 90 33.61 8.92 7.78
C THR A 90 32.49 8.13 8.45
N THR A 91 32.80 7.30 9.44
CA THR A 91 31.84 6.41 10.10
C THR A 91 31.03 7.13 11.19
N ALA A 92 31.68 7.96 12.02
CA ALA A 92 31.01 8.74 13.05
C ALA A 92 30.06 9.77 12.44
N ASN A 93 30.44 10.35 11.30
CA ASN A 93 29.62 11.34 10.57
C ASN A 93 28.30 10.76 10.03
N ASN A 94 28.22 9.44 9.82
CA ASN A 94 27.04 8.78 9.25
C ASN A 94 26.27 7.89 10.25
N GLY A 95 26.73 7.74 11.49
CA GLY A 95 26.27 6.63 12.34
C GLY A 95 26.26 6.83 13.85
N LEU A 96 26.62 8.01 14.37
CA LEU A 96 26.60 8.21 15.82
C LEU A 96 25.14 8.30 16.32
N LYS A 97 24.61 7.17 16.76
CA LYS A 97 23.36 7.08 17.50
C LYS A 97 23.70 7.08 18.98
N LEU A 98 23.10 7.99 19.72
CA LEU A 98 23.32 8.14 21.15
C LEU A 98 22.03 7.75 21.87
N ASP A 99 22.16 6.99 22.96
CA ASP A 99 21.02 6.38 23.65
C ASP A 99 20.07 7.41 24.28
N SER A 100 20.60 8.57 24.69
CA SER A 100 19.83 9.65 25.30
C SER A 100 20.12 11.00 24.66
N TYR A 101 19.10 11.59 24.05
CA TYR A 101 19.19 12.91 23.42
C TYR A 101 19.61 14.00 24.42
N GLN A 102 19.03 13.96 25.64
CA GLN A 102 19.29 14.98 26.64
C GLN A 102 20.68 14.82 27.26
N ASP A 103 21.09 13.60 27.58
CA ASP A 103 22.41 13.34 28.17
C ASP A 103 23.53 13.63 27.17
N SER A 104 23.27 13.39 25.88
CA SER A 104 24.18 13.78 24.80
C SER A 104 24.38 15.29 24.73
N ILE A 105 23.31 16.07 24.86
CA ILE A 105 23.40 17.53 24.90
C ILE A 105 24.16 17.99 26.14
N THR A 106 23.87 17.42 27.31
CA THR A 106 24.55 17.76 28.56
C THR A 106 26.05 17.47 28.46
N ALA A 107 26.44 16.26 28.04
CA ALA A 107 27.83 15.86 27.86
C ALA A 107 28.56 16.75 26.83
N LEU A 108 27.91 17.10 25.71
CA LEU A 108 28.48 18.00 24.71
C LEU A 108 28.70 19.42 25.26
N LYS A 109 27.85 19.89 26.17
CA LYS A 109 28.01 21.21 26.80
C LYS A 109 29.12 21.19 27.86
N GLU A 110 29.18 20.16 28.69
CA GLU A 110 30.22 19.98 29.71
C GLU A 110 31.63 19.92 29.10
N GLN A 111 31.75 19.35 27.91
CA GLN A 111 33.02 19.23 27.17
C GLN A 111 33.32 20.42 26.23
N ASP A 112 32.48 21.47 26.21
CA ASP A 112 32.56 22.59 25.25
C ASP A 112 32.62 22.14 23.77
N LEU A 113 31.84 21.12 23.42
CA LEU A 113 31.75 20.57 22.07
C LEU A 113 30.42 20.87 21.38
N TYR A 114 29.41 21.34 22.11
CA TYR A 114 28.06 21.58 21.58
C TYR A 114 28.06 22.54 20.37
N HIS A 115 28.88 23.60 20.40
CA HIS A 115 28.99 24.57 19.31
C HIS A 115 29.60 23.99 18.01
N LYS A 116 30.25 22.82 18.09
CA LYS A 116 30.86 22.13 16.95
C LYS A 116 29.90 21.15 16.26
N VAL A 117 28.73 20.90 16.86
CA VAL A 117 27.71 19.99 16.34
C VAL A 117 26.66 20.80 15.58
N SER A 118 26.54 20.60 14.27
CA SER A 118 25.60 21.35 13.43
C SER A 118 24.13 21.09 13.77
N TYR A 119 23.78 19.84 14.09
CA TYR A 119 22.44 19.48 14.55
C TYR A 119 22.45 18.13 15.27
N LEU A 120 21.56 17.99 16.25
CA LEU A 120 21.26 16.75 16.95
C LEU A 120 19.78 16.46 16.69
N VAL A 121 19.47 15.29 16.12
CA VAL A 121 18.08 14.92 15.79
C VAL A 121 17.60 13.86 16.76
N LYS A 122 16.48 14.14 17.44
CA LYS A 122 15.79 13.13 18.24
C LYS A 122 15.14 12.11 17.28
N SER A 123 15.62 10.88 17.30
CA SER A 123 15.17 9.79 16.40
C SER A 123 13.65 9.57 16.44
N GLN A 124 13.03 9.70 17.61
CA GLN A 124 11.58 9.59 17.81
C GLN A 124 10.80 10.64 17.01
N LEU A 125 11.26 11.90 16.98
CA LEU A 125 10.63 12.98 16.20
C LEU A 125 10.82 12.74 14.70
N PHE A 126 11.99 12.25 14.29
CA PHE A 126 12.23 11.88 12.90
C PHE A 126 11.31 10.74 12.44
N PHE A 127 11.14 9.70 13.27
CA PHE A 127 10.21 8.61 12.98
C PHE A 127 8.75 9.09 12.93
N ALA A 128 8.31 9.89 13.90
CA ALA A 128 6.98 10.46 13.92
C ALA A 128 6.69 11.31 12.68
N LYS A 129 7.67 12.11 12.24
CA LYS A 129 7.58 12.88 11.00
C LYS A 129 7.43 11.98 9.77
N VAL A 130 8.31 11.00 9.60
CA VAL A 130 8.25 10.06 8.46
C VAL A 130 6.92 9.29 8.44
N LEU A 131 6.44 8.86 9.60
CA LEU A 131 5.14 8.19 9.73
C LEU A 131 4.00 9.11 9.31
N ASN A 132 4.02 10.38 9.74
CA ASN A 132 2.98 11.34 9.40
C ASN A 132 3.01 11.72 7.91
N ASP A 133 4.19 11.90 7.33
CA ASP A 133 4.37 12.16 5.90
C ASP A 133 3.82 11.00 5.06
N LYS A 134 4.09 9.75 5.46
CA LYS A 134 3.55 8.56 4.79
C LYS A 134 2.06 8.37 4.97
N ARG A 135 1.50 8.71 6.14
CA ARG A 135 0.05 8.74 6.34
C ARG A 135 -0.61 9.75 5.42
N MET A 136 -0.05 10.96 5.31
CA MET A 136 -0.59 12.01 4.45
C MET A 136 -0.55 11.60 2.97
N GLU A 137 0.58 11.05 2.50
CA GLU A 137 0.75 10.52 1.15
C GLU A 137 -0.28 9.43 0.85
N PHE A 138 -0.45 8.47 1.77
CA PHE A 138 -1.44 7.41 1.65
C PHE A 138 -2.88 7.94 1.55
N TYR A 139 -3.29 8.86 2.42
CA TYR A 139 -4.64 9.42 2.38
C TYR A 139 -4.90 10.24 1.12
N SER A 140 -3.90 11.00 0.64
CA SER A 140 -4.00 11.74 -0.61
C SER A 140 -4.21 10.82 -1.82
N LEU A 141 -3.42 9.75 -1.92
CA LEU A 141 -3.58 8.73 -2.96
C LEU A 141 -4.92 8.01 -2.87
N LEU A 142 -5.37 7.68 -1.66
CA LEU A 142 -6.66 7.01 -1.43
C LEU A 142 -7.83 7.89 -1.88
N ILE A 143 -7.84 9.18 -1.50
CA ILE A 143 -8.86 10.14 -1.93
C ILE A 143 -8.85 10.30 -3.45
N GLY A 144 -7.66 10.48 -4.05
CA GLY A 144 -7.51 10.58 -5.50
C GLY A 144 -8.07 9.35 -6.22
N THR A 145 -7.75 8.16 -5.72
CA THR A 145 -8.22 6.89 -6.30
C THR A 145 -9.75 6.77 -6.21
N ILE A 146 -10.36 7.13 -5.08
CA ILE A 146 -11.83 7.11 -4.93
C ILE A 146 -12.48 8.09 -5.91
N LEU A 147 -11.97 9.31 -6.04
CA LEU A 147 -12.52 10.30 -6.97
C LEU A 147 -12.37 9.88 -8.43
N THR A 148 -11.21 9.34 -8.82
CA THR A 148 -10.99 8.82 -10.18
C THR A 148 -11.90 7.64 -10.47
N LEU A 149 -12.05 6.70 -9.55
CA LEU A 149 -12.95 5.55 -9.71
C LEU A 149 -14.41 5.99 -9.81
N SER A 150 -14.83 6.93 -8.96
CA SER A 150 -16.19 7.48 -9.00
C SER A 150 -16.48 8.16 -10.34
N THR A 151 -15.53 8.95 -10.83
CA THR A 151 -15.64 9.62 -12.13
C THR A 151 -15.72 8.61 -13.27
N ALA A 152 -14.88 7.57 -13.24
CA ALA A 152 -14.90 6.50 -14.24
C ALA A 152 -16.25 5.75 -14.25
N ILE A 153 -16.80 5.43 -13.08
CA ILE A 153 -18.12 4.81 -12.95
C ILE A 153 -19.20 5.72 -13.52
N LEU A 154 -19.23 7.01 -13.15
CA LEU A 154 -20.23 7.96 -13.66
C LEU A 154 -20.19 8.11 -15.19
N LEU A 155 -18.99 8.18 -15.78
CA LEU A 155 -18.82 8.26 -17.22
C LEU A 155 -19.25 6.96 -17.91
N PHE A 156 -18.90 5.82 -17.33
CA PHE A 156 -19.32 4.52 -17.84
C PHE A 156 -20.85 4.37 -17.79
N ASP A 157 -21.48 4.74 -16.67
CA ASP A 157 -22.93 4.72 -16.50
C ASP A 157 -23.61 5.63 -17.54
N SER A 158 -23.07 6.83 -17.72
CA SER A 158 -23.57 7.80 -18.71
C SER A 158 -23.51 7.23 -20.13
N MET A 159 -22.42 6.58 -20.51
CA MET A 159 -22.30 5.90 -21.81
C MET A 159 -23.31 4.75 -21.95
N ASN A 160 -23.52 3.97 -20.89
CA ASN A 160 -24.49 2.87 -20.89
C ASN A 160 -25.93 3.39 -21.01
N LEU A 161 -26.28 4.47 -20.31
CA LEU A 161 -27.61 5.10 -20.42
C LEU A 161 -27.83 5.68 -21.80
N LEU A 162 -26.83 6.35 -22.37
CA LEU A 162 -26.90 6.96 -23.69
C LEU A 162 -27.23 5.95 -24.77
N TYR A 163 -26.73 4.71 -24.67
CA TYR A 163 -27.11 3.62 -25.55
C TYR A 163 -28.64 3.39 -25.57
N PHE A 164 -29.28 3.31 -24.39
CA PHE A 164 -30.73 3.14 -24.32
C PHE A 164 -31.48 4.37 -24.84
N GLU A 165 -30.99 5.58 -24.55
CA GLU A 165 -31.63 6.81 -25.02
C GLU A 165 -31.57 6.95 -26.54
N GLN A 166 -30.40 6.71 -27.13
CA GLN A 166 -30.17 6.83 -28.57
C GLN A 166 -30.95 5.78 -29.36
N PHE A 167 -30.98 4.53 -28.88
CA PHE A 167 -31.60 3.42 -29.59
C PHE A 167 -33.03 3.10 -29.12
N ARG A 168 -33.62 3.89 -28.21
CA ARG A 168 -34.94 3.63 -27.59
C ARG A 168 -36.01 3.18 -28.60
N ARG A 169 -36.20 3.95 -29.67
CA ARG A 169 -37.23 3.66 -30.68
C ARG A 169 -36.97 2.33 -31.40
N GLU A 170 -35.72 2.07 -31.77
CA GLU A 170 -35.33 0.84 -32.46
C GLU A 170 -35.48 -0.38 -31.55
N ILE A 171 -35.05 -0.25 -30.29
CA ILE A 171 -35.21 -1.24 -29.22
C ILE A 171 -36.69 -1.60 -29.05
N MET A 172 -37.57 -0.59 -28.96
CA MET A 172 -39.01 -0.78 -28.82
C MET A 172 -39.61 -1.55 -30.01
N ILE A 173 -39.31 -1.14 -31.24
CA ILE A 173 -39.85 -1.80 -32.45
C ILE A 173 -39.39 -3.26 -32.52
N LYS A 174 -38.10 -3.53 -32.30
CA LYS A 174 -37.54 -4.89 -32.29
C LYS A 174 -38.15 -5.77 -31.20
N ARG A 175 -38.43 -5.19 -30.03
CA ARG A 175 -39.11 -5.88 -28.95
C ARG A 175 -40.56 -6.21 -29.30
N LEU A 176 -41.30 -5.28 -29.90
CA LEU A 176 -42.67 -5.53 -30.37
C LEU A 176 -42.73 -6.63 -31.44
N SER A 177 -41.67 -6.81 -32.23
CA SER A 177 -41.55 -7.95 -33.15
C SER A 177 -41.20 -9.28 -32.48
N GLY A 178 -41.09 -9.33 -31.15
CA GLY A 178 -40.86 -10.56 -30.38
C GLY A 178 -39.39 -10.92 -30.13
N MET A 179 -38.44 -10.01 -30.37
CA MET A 179 -37.02 -10.28 -30.12
C MET A 179 -36.72 -10.36 -28.62
N THR A 180 -35.89 -11.32 -28.25
CA THR A 180 -35.42 -11.56 -26.88
C THR A 180 -34.31 -10.57 -26.49
N ILE A 181 -34.04 -10.45 -25.18
CA ILE A 181 -33.02 -9.53 -24.63
C ILE A 181 -31.62 -9.73 -25.25
N HIS A 182 -31.24 -10.99 -25.51
CA HIS A 182 -29.94 -11.33 -26.10
C HIS A 182 -29.84 -10.89 -27.55
N GLU A 183 -30.92 -11.02 -28.33
CA GLU A 183 -30.95 -10.60 -29.73
C GLU A 183 -30.95 -9.07 -29.85
N LEU A 184 -31.57 -8.40 -28.87
CA LEU A 184 -31.68 -6.95 -28.82
C LEU A 184 -30.35 -6.27 -28.46
N HIS A 185 -29.65 -6.81 -27.45
CA HIS A 185 -28.47 -6.18 -26.85
C HIS A 185 -27.17 -6.94 -27.12
N GLY A 186 -27.18 -8.08 -27.82
CA GLY A 186 -26.00 -8.93 -28.00
C GLY A 186 -24.82 -8.23 -28.67
N LYS A 187 -25.06 -7.43 -29.72
CA LYS A 187 -24.00 -6.65 -30.37
C LYS A 187 -23.39 -5.60 -29.44
N TYR A 188 -24.23 -4.98 -28.62
CA TYR A 188 -23.81 -4.00 -27.63
C TYR A 188 -22.97 -4.65 -26.52
N LEU A 189 -23.45 -5.77 -25.97
CA LEU A 189 -22.73 -6.56 -24.98
C LEU A 189 -21.39 -7.07 -25.49
N LEU A 190 -21.31 -7.50 -26.76
CA LEU A 190 -20.06 -7.93 -27.38
C LEU A 190 -19.08 -6.77 -27.52
N ALA A 191 -19.53 -5.59 -27.95
CA ALA A 191 -18.68 -4.40 -28.02
C ALA A 191 -18.17 -3.97 -26.64
N GLN A 192 -19.03 -3.96 -25.61
CA GLN A 192 -18.63 -3.69 -24.24
C GLN A 192 -17.63 -4.71 -23.72
N GLY A 193 -17.88 -6.00 -23.96
CA GLY A 193 -16.96 -7.08 -23.60
C GLY A 193 -15.59 -6.90 -24.25
N GLY A 194 -15.54 -6.49 -25.52
CA GLY A 194 -14.29 -6.17 -26.21
C GLY A 194 -13.52 -5.01 -25.57
N ILE A 195 -14.21 -3.93 -25.21
CA ILE A 195 -13.61 -2.77 -24.53
C ILE A 195 -13.09 -3.14 -23.14
N LEU A 196 -13.87 -3.90 -22.37
CA LEU A 196 -13.46 -4.38 -21.04
C LEU A 196 -12.28 -5.35 -21.10
N LEU A 197 -12.24 -6.22 -22.12
CA LEU A 197 -11.12 -7.14 -22.35
C LEU A 197 -9.86 -6.38 -22.75
N LEU A 198 -9.97 -5.37 -23.61
CA LEU A 198 -8.85 -4.48 -23.95
C LEU A 198 -8.36 -3.73 -22.70
N GLY A 199 -9.29 -3.24 -21.88
CA GLY A 199 -8.98 -2.64 -20.57
C GLY A 199 -8.24 -3.61 -19.64
N LEU A 200 -8.65 -4.88 -19.58
CA LEU A 200 -7.99 -5.92 -18.78
C LEU A 200 -6.54 -6.12 -19.22
N ILE A 201 -6.31 -6.33 -20.51
CA ILE A 201 -4.98 -6.58 -21.07
C ILE A 201 -4.08 -5.38 -20.80
N LEU A 202 -4.53 -4.19 -21.18
CA LEU A 202 -3.73 -2.97 -21.05
C LEU A 202 -3.43 -2.66 -19.58
N SER A 203 -4.44 -2.77 -18.70
CA SER A 203 -4.26 -2.56 -17.28
C SER A 203 -3.28 -3.55 -16.69
N SER A 204 -3.41 -4.85 -16.98
CA SER A 204 -2.53 -5.89 -16.43
C SER A 204 -1.08 -5.70 -16.86
N LEU A 205 -0.84 -5.26 -18.10
CA LEU A 205 0.49 -4.96 -18.61
C LEU A 205 1.12 -3.74 -17.93
N LEU A 206 0.32 -2.69 -17.67
CA LEU A 206 0.80 -1.44 -17.07
C LEU A 206 1.04 -1.57 -15.55
N THR A 207 0.19 -2.31 -14.85
CA THR A 207 0.28 -2.45 -13.39
C THR A 207 1.19 -3.60 -12.97
N GLY A 208 1.39 -4.60 -13.83
CA GLY A 208 2.03 -5.87 -13.44
C GLY A 208 1.19 -6.70 -12.47
N ASP A 209 -0.04 -6.27 -12.17
CA ASP A 209 -0.96 -6.91 -11.23
C ASP A 209 -2.26 -7.28 -11.93
N GLY A 210 -2.31 -8.52 -12.41
CA GLY A 210 -3.49 -9.05 -13.10
C GLY A 210 -4.70 -9.25 -12.18
N LEU A 211 -4.51 -9.42 -10.87
CA LEU A 211 -5.62 -9.61 -9.94
C LEU A 211 -6.39 -8.30 -9.78
N MET A 212 -5.68 -7.19 -9.56
CA MET A 212 -6.31 -5.89 -9.44
C MET A 212 -7.01 -5.47 -10.73
N SER A 213 -6.40 -5.72 -11.89
CA SER A 213 -7.02 -5.47 -13.20
C SER A 213 -8.28 -6.32 -13.40
N ALA A 214 -8.26 -7.59 -13.00
CA ALA A 214 -9.43 -8.47 -13.07
C ALA A 214 -10.58 -7.98 -12.15
N LEU A 215 -10.26 -7.52 -10.93
CA LEU A 215 -11.27 -6.97 -10.00
C LEU A 215 -11.95 -5.71 -10.57
N VAL A 216 -11.19 -4.81 -11.19
CA VAL A 216 -11.75 -3.60 -11.83
C VAL A 216 -12.70 -4.01 -12.96
N VAL A 217 -12.28 -4.93 -13.83
CA VAL A 217 -13.12 -5.39 -14.94
C VAL A 217 -14.38 -6.11 -14.44
N ALA A 218 -14.27 -6.91 -13.39
CA ALA A 218 -15.43 -7.54 -12.75
C ALA A 218 -16.44 -6.49 -12.24
N LEU A 219 -15.95 -5.43 -11.58
CA LEU A 219 -16.78 -4.32 -11.10
C LEU A 219 -17.54 -3.64 -12.24
N PHE A 220 -16.86 -3.28 -13.33
CA PHE A 220 -17.50 -2.64 -14.49
C PHE A 220 -18.46 -3.59 -15.23
N THR A 221 -18.16 -4.88 -15.27
CA THR A 221 -19.04 -5.90 -15.86
C THR A 221 -20.34 -6.02 -15.06
N ILE A 222 -20.25 -6.15 -13.73
CA ILE A 222 -21.41 -6.21 -12.84
C ILE A 222 -22.25 -4.93 -12.97
N ASN A 223 -21.60 -3.77 -13.06
CA ASN A 223 -22.28 -2.50 -13.25
C ASN A 223 -23.04 -2.46 -14.60
N ALA A 224 -22.36 -2.78 -15.71
CA ALA A 224 -22.96 -2.81 -17.05
C ALA A 224 -24.20 -3.72 -17.10
N LEU A 225 -24.09 -4.93 -16.55
CA LEU A 225 -25.20 -5.88 -16.48
C LEU A 225 -26.35 -5.37 -15.61
N SER A 226 -26.03 -4.71 -14.49
CA SER A 226 -27.03 -4.11 -13.60
C SER A 226 -27.81 -2.99 -14.30
N ILE A 227 -27.12 -2.12 -15.06
CA ILE A 227 -27.75 -1.07 -15.86
C ILE A 227 -28.62 -1.68 -16.95
N LEU A 228 -28.09 -2.66 -17.69
CA LEU A 228 -28.82 -3.35 -18.75
C LEU A 228 -30.16 -3.90 -18.22
N VAL A 229 -30.12 -4.69 -17.14
CA VAL A 229 -31.33 -5.30 -16.55
C VAL A 229 -32.32 -4.24 -16.07
N ARG A 230 -31.84 -3.15 -15.45
CA ARG A 230 -32.71 -2.07 -14.95
C ARG A 230 -33.38 -1.31 -16.07
N GLN A 231 -32.63 -0.93 -17.10
CA GLN A 231 -33.16 -0.16 -18.23
C GLN A 231 -34.05 -1.02 -19.12
N ASP A 232 -33.72 -2.29 -19.32
CA ASP A 232 -34.55 -3.24 -20.07
C ASP A 232 -35.95 -3.35 -19.48
N LYS A 233 -36.04 -3.55 -18.16
CA LYS A 233 -37.33 -3.58 -17.43
C LYS A 233 -38.11 -2.28 -17.55
N LYS A 234 -37.41 -1.15 -17.55
CA LYS A 234 -38.04 0.17 -17.69
C LYS A 234 -38.64 0.37 -19.08
N GLU A 235 -37.91 -0.03 -20.12
CA GLU A 235 -38.38 0.03 -21.50
C GLU A 235 -39.50 -1.01 -21.78
N GLU A 236 -39.48 -2.17 -21.12
CA GLU A 236 -40.56 -3.15 -21.16
C GLU A 236 -41.87 -2.58 -20.61
N ALA A 237 -41.82 -1.97 -19.42
CA ALA A 237 -42.97 -1.33 -18.81
C ALA A 237 -43.54 -0.19 -19.68
N GLY A 238 -42.66 0.61 -20.29
CA GLY A 238 -43.04 1.67 -21.24
C GLY A 238 -43.70 1.12 -22.50
N SER A 239 -43.13 0.07 -23.10
CA SER A 239 -43.67 -0.56 -24.31
C SER A 239 -45.07 -1.17 -24.06
N MET A 240 -45.26 -1.81 -22.90
CA MET A 240 -46.57 -2.35 -22.51
C MET A 240 -47.63 -1.26 -22.27
N ALA A 241 -47.23 -0.08 -21.78
CA ALA A 241 -48.16 1.04 -21.59
C ALA A 241 -48.68 1.55 -22.94
N VAL A 242 -47.79 1.72 -23.92
CA VAL A 242 -48.13 2.13 -25.29
C VAL A 242 -49.07 1.12 -25.96
N LEU A 243 -48.79 -0.18 -25.83
CA LEU A 243 -49.67 -1.24 -26.37
C LEU A 243 -51.07 -1.26 -25.74
N LYS A 244 -51.19 -0.82 -24.49
CA LYS A 244 -52.47 -0.72 -23.78
C LYS A 244 -53.19 0.61 -24.02
N GLY A 245 -52.64 1.49 -24.87
CA GLY A 245 -53.23 2.80 -25.20
C GLY A 245 -53.27 3.77 -24.01
N LYS A 246 -52.33 3.64 -23.07
CA LYS A 246 -52.17 4.56 -21.93
C LYS A 246 -51.05 5.56 -22.16
#